data_AF-A0A7W1I267-F1
#
_entry.id   AF-A0A7W1I267-F1
#
_cell.length_a   1.000
_cell.length_b   1.000
_cell.length_c   1.000
_cell.angle_alpha   90.00
_cell.angle_beta   90.00
_cell.angle_gamma   90.00
#
_symmetry.space_group_name_H-M   'P 1'
#
loop_
_entity.id
_entity.type
_entity.pdbx_description
1 polymer ?
#
loop_
_entity_poly.entity_id
_entity_poly.type
_entity_poly.pdbx_seq_one_letter_code
_entity_poly.pdbx_strand_id
1 'polypeptide(L)'
;MLLTLRTGLRLGEQIGLQWSDIDWNGQFLLVQGNVVRGVLTTPKSHQCRRVDMSAQLTTALREWRALQQARWLKKGEHMPAWVFPSRTGTALEERNVRHVFERMLSKAGLRHI
;
A
#
# COMPACT_ATOMS: atom_id res chain seq x y z
N MET A 1 -11.30 7.78 8.52
CA MET A 1 -11.71 7.53 7.13
C MET A 1 -11.15 8.65 6.25
N LEU A 2 -9.81 8.74 6.11
CA LEU A 2 -9.17 9.97 5.61
C LEU A 2 -8.30 9.83 4.36
N LEU A 3 -7.82 8.63 4.03
CA LEU A 3 -7.25 8.43 2.69
C LEU A 3 -8.32 8.46 1.60
N THR A 4 -9.57 8.08 1.91
CA THR A 4 -10.67 8.30 0.97
C THR A 4 -10.84 9.79 0.64
N LEU A 5 -10.48 10.69 1.56
CA LEU A 5 -10.65 12.13 1.39
C LEU A 5 -9.41 12.85 0.81
N ARG A 6 -8.17 12.35 1.02
CA ARG A 6 -6.96 12.97 0.43
C ARG A 6 -6.39 12.28 -0.81
N THR A 7 -6.68 11.00 -1.05
CA THR A 7 -6.18 10.28 -2.25
C THR A 7 -7.30 9.67 -3.10
N GLY A 8 -8.53 9.60 -2.57
CA GLY A 8 -9.67 8.99 -3.26
C GLY A 8 -9.54 7.48 -3.51
N LEU A 9 -8.58 6.79 -2.86
CA LEU A 9 -8.29 5.38 -3.06
C LEU A 9 -9.42 4.47 -2.57
N ARG A 10 -9.99 3.65 -3.47
CA ARG A 10 -10.89 2.55 -3.11
C ARG A 10 -10.07 1.44 -2.47
N LEU A 11 -10.74 0.64 -1.64
CA LEU A 11 -10.06 -0.33 -0.79
C LEU A 11 -9.28 -1.39 -1.58
N GLY A 12 -9.89 -1.90 -2.67
CA GLY A 12 -9.24 -2.88 -3.54
C GLY A 12 -7.99 -2.35 -4.25
N GLU A 13 -7.90 -1.05 -4.48
CA GLU A 13 -6.70 -0.43 -5.05
C GLU A 13 -5.54 -0.36 -4.04
N GLN A 14 -5.85 -0.13 -2.76
CA GLN A 14 -4.83 -0.12 -1.70
C GLN A 14 -4.20 -1.51 -1.52
N ILE A 15 -5.00 -2.56 -1.69
CA ILE A 15 -4.56 -3.96 -1.59
C ILE A 15 -3.72 -4.36 -2.79
N GLY A 16 -4.04 -3.83 -3.96
CA GLY A 16 -3.33 -4.09 -5.21
C GLY A 16 -1.98 -3.39 -5.31
N LEU A 17 -1.64 -2.51 -4.36
CA LEU A 17 -0.45 -1.68 -4.45
C LEU A 17 0.82 -2.50 -4.29
N GLN A 18 1.72 -2.38 -5.26
CA GLN A 18 3.04 -2.99 -5.25
C GLN A 18 4.13 -1.92 -5.04
N TRP A 19 5.30 -2.35 -4.57
CA TRP A 19 6.44 -1.45 -4.39
C TRP A 19 6.91 -0.81 -5.69
N SER A 20 6.68 -1.48 -6.83
CA SER A 20 6.96 -0.97 -8.18
C SER A 20 6.02 0.16 -8.60
N ASP A 21 4.87 0.32 -7.96
CA ASP A 21 3.91 1.38 -8.26
C ASP A 21 4.29 2.72 -7.60
N ILE A 22 5.30 2.74 -6.74
CA ILE A 22 5.71 3.93 -5.98
C ILE A 22 6.90 4.59 -6.66
N ASP A 23 6.71 5.80 -7.16
CA ASP A 23 7.79 6.67 -7.62
C ASP A 23 8.29 7.55 -6.46
N TRP A 24 9.45 7.17 -5.94
CA TRP A 24 10.09 7.88 -4.83
C TRP A 24 10.72 9.22 -5.25
N ASN A 25 11.06 9.39 -6.53
CA ASN A 25 11.69 10.59 -7.05
C ASN A 25 10.63 11.64 -7.40
N GLY A 26 9.58 11.22 -8.11
CA GLY A 26 8.42 12.04 -8.44
C GLY A 26 7.45 12.24 -7.27
N GLN A 27 7.65 11.53 -6.16
CA GLN A 27 6.82 11.56 -4.95
C GLN A 27 5.34 11.26 -5.25
N PHE A 28 5.06 10.24 -6.05
CA PHE A 28 3.70 9.80 -6.33
C PHE A 28 3.58 8.29 -6.33
N LEU A 29 2.36 7.80 -6.12
CA LEU A 29 2.01 6.39 -6.29
C LEU A 29 1.05 6.23 -7.48
N LEU A 30 1.27 5.19 -8.27
CA LEU A 30 0.41 4.79 -9.36
C LEU A 30 -0.59 3.76 -8.87
N VAL A 31 -1.84 3.99 -9.21
CA VAL A 31 -2.92 3.09 -8.82
C VAL A 31 -3.32 2.31 -10.07
N GLN A 32 -2.74 1.13 -10.22
CA GLN A 32 -2.84 0.34 -11.46
C GLN A 32 -3.62 -0.97 -11.30
N GLY A 33 -3.82 -1.43 -10.06
CA GLY A 33 -4.46 -2.71 -9.76
C GLY A 33 -5.62 -2.54 -8.81
N ASN A 34 -6.64 -3.39 -8.94
CA ASN A 34 -7.74 -3.49 -8.00
C ASN A 34 -7.84 -4.94 -7.53
N VAL A 35 -7.67 -5.22 -6.25
CA VAL A 35 -7.89 -6.56 -5.72
C VAL A 35 -9.34 -6.69 -5.27
N VAL A 36 -10.06 -7.64 -5.84
CA VAL A 36 -11.44 -7.97 -5.47
C VAL A 36 -11.46 -9.41 -4.98
N ARG A 37 -11.89 -9.64 -3.74
CA ARG A 37 -11.95 -10.97 -3.11
C ARG A 37 -10.61 -11.75 -3.18
N GLY A 38 -9.49 -11.06 -3.01
CA GLY A 38 -8.14 -11.67 -3.02
C GLY A 38 -7.57 -11.95 -4.42
N VAL A 39 -8.31 -11.64 -5.49
CA VAL A 39 -7.83 -11.75 -6.87
C VAL A 39 -7.40 -10.37 -7.35
N LEU A 40 -6.15 -10.26 -7.82
CA LEU A 40 -5.71 -9.06 -8.52
C LEU A 40 -6.46 -8.96 -9.84
N THR A 41 -7.34 -7.97 -9.93
CA THR A 41 -7.99 -7.58 -11.18
C THR A 41 -7.30 -6.34 -11.72
N THR A 42 -7.09 -6.31 -13.02
CA THR A 42 -6.81 -5.04 -13.70
C THR A 42 -8.10 -4.21 -13.66
N PRO A 43 -8.02 -2.90 -13.38
CA PRO A 43 -9.18 -2.05 -13.55
C PRO A 43 -9.68 -2.20 -14.98
N LYS A 44 -10.97 -2.54 -15.16
CA LYS A 44 -11.63 -2.74 -16.47
C LYS A 44 -11.54 -1.53 -17.41
N SER A 45 -11.04 -0.42 -16.90
CA SER A 45 -10.73 0.81 -17.60
C SER A 45 -9.27 1.07 -17.28
N HIS A 46 -8.41 1.29 -18.27
CA HIS A 46 -6.97 1.57 -18.15
C HIS A 46 -6.66 2.90 -17.40
N GLN A 47 -7.51 3.31 -16.46
CA GLN A 47 -7.35 4.49 -15.63
C GLN A 47 -6.35 4.19 -14.51
N CYS A 48 -5.08 4.15 -14.89
CA CYS A 48 -4.00 4.37 -13.96
C CYS A 48 -4.13 5.81 -13.46
N ARG A 49 -4.33 5.99 -12.16
CA ARG A 49 -4.30 7.32 -11.56
C ARG A 49 -3.02 7.52 -10.78
N ARG A 50 -2.51 8.74 -10.88
CA ARG A 50 -1.42 9.22 -10.05
C ARG A 50 -2.00 9.83 -8.78
N VAL A 51 -1.45 9.44 -7.65
CA VAL A 51 -1.76 10.03 -6.34
C VAL A 51 -0.45 10.59 -5.80
N ASP A 52 -0.39 11.92 -5.66
CA ASP A 52 0.78 12.57 -5.09
C ASP A 52 0.91 12.20 -3.60
N MET A 53 2.14 11.86 -3.21
CA MET A 53 2.50 11.54 -1.85
C MET A 53 2.93 12.80 -1.12
N SER A 54 2.29 13.10 0.00
CA SER A 54 2.84 14.09 0.93
C SER A 54 4.18 13.59 1.48
N ALA A 55 5.07 14.51 1.88
CA ALA A 55 6.35 14.15 2.51
C ALA A 55 6.18 13.21 3.72
N GLN A 56 5.09 13.37 4.47
CA GLN A 56 4.73 12.49 5.58
C GLN A 56 4.37 11.08 5.09
N LEU A 57 3.55 10.95 4.03
CA LEU A 57 3.22 9.65 3.44
C LEU A 57 4.46 8.96 2.86
N THR A 58 5.34 9.71 2.19
CA THR A 58 6.62 9.19 1.69
C THR A 58 7.47 8.63 2.82
N THR A 59 7.60 9.37 3.93
CA THR A 59 8.37 8.93 5.10
C THR A 59 7.77 7.67 5.71
N ALA A 60 6.45 7.66 5.92
CA ALA A 60 5.71 6.51 6.43
C ALA A 60 5.93 5.24 5.59
N LEU A 61 5.87 5.36 4.26
CA LEU A 61 6.07 4.25 3.34
C LEU A 61 7.52 3.75 3.33
N ARG A 62 8.52 4.64 3.49
CA ARG A 62 9.94 4.25 3.61
C ARG A 62 10.19 3.46 4.88
N GLU A 63 9.70 3.95 6.02
CA GLU A 63 9.80 3.23 7.29
C GLU A 63 9.10 1.88 7.23
N TRP A 64 7.90 1.83 6.64
CA TRP A 64 7.18 0.60 6.41
C TRP A 64 7.98 -0.39 5.55
N ARG A 65 8.61 0.07 4.46
CA ARG A 65 9.45 -0.76 3.60
C ARG A 65 10.63 -1.37 4.36
N ALA A 66 11.32 -0.56 5.18
CA ALA A 66 12.43 -1.02 6.00
C ALA A 66 11.99 -2.08 7.03
N LEU A 67 10.85 -1.87 7.68
CA LEU A 67 10.26 -2.84 8.61
C LEU A 67 9.90 -4.16 7.93
N GLN A 68 9.34 -4.11 6.71
CA GLN A 68 9.04 -5.30 5.93
C GLN A 68 10.32 -6.04 5.54
N GLN A 69 11.32 -5.35 5.00
CA GLN A 69 12.60 -5.96 4.65
C GLN A 69 13.22 -6.70 5.83
N ALA A 70 13.30 -6.04 7.00
CA ALA A 70 13.82 -6.67 8.21
C ALA A 70 12.99 -7.89 8.65
N ARG A 71 11.66 -7.84 8.51
CA ARG A 71 10.77 -8.95 8.85
C ARG A 71 10.93 -10.15 7.94
N TRP A 72 10.97 -9.94 6.62
CA TRP A 72 11.10 -11.01 5.63
C TRP A 72 12.50 -11.62 5.65
N LEU A 73 13.54 -10.78 5.82
CA LEU A 73 14.90 -11.24 6.03
C LEU A 73 15.02 -12.14 7.27
N LYS A 74 14.39 -11.76 8.39
CA LYS A 74 14.34 -12.61 9.60
C LYS A 74 13.60 -13.94 9.38
N LYS A 75 12.66 -13.98 8.43
CA LYS A 75 11.93 -15.21 8.05
C LYS A 75 12.77 -16.10 7.11
N GLY A 76 13.86 -15.57 6.54
CA GLY A 76 14.64 -16.25 5.51
C GLY A 76 13.94 -16.27 4.13
N GLU A 77 12.95 -15.39 3.93
CA GLU A 77 12.16 -15.33 2.70
C GLU A 77 12.36 -13.98 2.00
N HIS A 78 12.15 -13.96 0.69
CA HIS A 78 12.24 -12.73 -0.10
C HIS A 78 11.05 -11.80 0.20
N MET A 79 11.31 -10.49 0.22
CA MET A 79 10.24 -9.51 0.40
C MET A 79 9.25 -9.58 -0.79
N PRO A 80 7.95 -9.74 -0.54
CA PRO A 80 6.95 -9.75 -1.60
C PRO A 80 6.88 -8.41 -2.35
N ALA A 81 6.38 -8.45 -3.58
CA ALA A 81 6.13 -7.24 -4.38
C ALA A 81 5.05 -6.33 -3.76
N TRP A 82 4.12 -6.89 -2.98
CA TRP A 82 3.02 -6.16 -2.36
C TRP A 82 3.50 -5.21 -1.26
N VAL A 83 2.95 -3.99 -1.23
CA VAL A 83 3.20 -3.04 -0.15
C VAL A 83 2.58 -3.54 1.16
N PHE A 84 1.41 -4.16 1.08
CA PHE A 84 0.72 -4.78 2.21
C PHE A 84 0.59 -6.29 1.96
N PRO A 85 1.65 -7.08 2.19
CA PRO A 85 1.60 -8.52 1.98
C PRO A 85 0.91 -9.22 3.16
N SER A 86 0.15 -10.27 2.83
CA SER A 86 -0.37 -11.21 3.82
C SER A 86 0.78 -11.94 4.54
N ARG A 87 0.45 -12.72 5.57
CA ARG A 87 1.44 -13.54 6.30
C ARG A 87 2.20 -14.53 5.41
N THR A 88 1.61 -14.91 4.27
CA THR A 88 2.17 -15.85 3.29
C THR A 88 2.75 -15.13 2.06
N GLY A 89 2.77 -13.80 2.04
CA GLY A 89 3.34 -13.02 0.93
C GLY A 89 2.39 -12.77 -0.24
N THR A 90 1.11 -13.11 -0.09
CA THR A 90 0.06 -12.85 -1.09
C THR A 90 -0.59 -11.47 -0.87
N ALA A 91 -1.45 -11.06 -1.80
CA ALA A 91 -2.33 -9.92 -1.59
C ALA A 91 -3.19 -10.14 -0.33
N LEU A 92 -3.29 -9.10 0.49
CA LEU A 92 -3.88 -9.15 1.81
C LEU A 92 -5.39 -8.86 1.70
N GLU A 93 -6.25 -9.57 2.45
CA GLU A 93 -7.69 -9.35 2.35
C GLU A 93 -8.11 -7.90 2.68
N GLU A 94 -9.17 -7.42 2.02
CA GLU A 94 -9.73 -6.07 2.17
C GLU A 94 -9.82 -5.60 3.63
N ARG A 95 -10.47 -6.42 4.46
CA ARG A 95 -10.69 -6.10 5.88
C ARG A 95 -9.39 -5.87 6.64
N ASN A 96 -8.38 -6.67 6.35
CA ASN A 96 -7.11 -6.63 7.06
C ASN A 96 -6.19 -5.53 6.52
N VAL A 97 -6.27 -5.18 5.22
CA VAL A 97 -5.48 -4.07 4.65
C VAL A 97 -5.86 -2.76 5.30
N ARG A 98 -7.16 -2.48 5.50
CA ARG A 98 -7.59 -1.28 6.22
C ARG A 98 -6.92 -1.17 7.59
N HIS A 99 -6.94 -2.24 8.38
CA HIS A 99 -6.35 -2.24 9.72
C HIS A 99 -4.81 -2.10 9.68
N VAL A 100 -4.13 -2.79 8.78
CA VAL A 100 -2.66 -2.67 8.63
C VAL A 100 -2.29 -1.25 8.20
N PHE A 101 -3.06 -0.70 7.28
CA PHE A 101 -2.86 0.63 6.74
C PHE A 101 -3.09 1.71 7.78
N GLU A 102 -4.20 1.65 8.52
CA GLU A 102 -4.48 2.54 9.64
C GLU A 102 -3.38 2.46 10.71
N ARG A 103 -2.88 1.26 11.00
CA ARG A 103 -1.75 1.08 11.93
C ARG A 103 -0.45 1.69 11.39
N MET A 104 -0.18 1.58 10.10
CA MET A 104 1.00 2.19 9.47
C MET A 104 0.93 3.72 9.55
N LEU A 105 -0.20 4.30 9.17
CA LEU A 105 -0.42 5.75 9.25
C LEU A 105 -0.38 6.27 10.68
N SER A 106 -1.03 5.55 11.61
CA SER A 106 -1.00 5.91 13.03
C SER A 106 0.42 5.86 13.60
N LYS A 107 1.24 4.89 13.20
CA LYS A 107 2.67 4.83 13.58
C LYS A 107 3.47 5.98 12.98
N ALA A 108 3.14 6.39 11.76
CA ALA A 108 3.78 7.50 11.09
C ALA A 108 3.28 8.90 11.53
N GLY A 109 2.44 8.97 12.58
CA GLY A 109 1.87 10.23 13.06
C GLY A 109 0.82 10.85 12.14
N LEU A 110 0.41 10.14 11.09
CA LEU A 110 -0.66 10.54 10.18
C LEU A 110 -2.01 10.22 10.85
N ARG A 111 -2.50 11.18 11.63
CA ARG A 111 -3.76 11.05 12.36
C ARG A 111 -4.94 11.00 11.38
N HIS A 112 -5.74 9.93 11.45
CA HIS A 112 -7.07 9.90 10.87
C HIS A 112 -8.00 10.82 11.70
N ILE A 113 -8.18 12.07 11.28
CA ILE A 113 -9.38 12.89 11.51
C ILE A 113 -10.54 12.41 10.59
#